data_AF-A0ABD0QN71-F1
#
_entry.id   AF-A0ABD0QN71-F1
#
_cell.length_a   1.000
_cell.length_b   1.000
_cell.length_c   1.000
_cell.angle_alpha   90.00
_cell.angle_beta   90.00
_cell.angle_gamma   90.00
#
_symmetry.space_group_name_H-M   'P 1'
#
loop_
_entity.id
_entity.type
_entity.pdbx_description
1 polymer ?
#
loop_
_entity_poly.entity_id
_entity_poly.type
_entity_poly.pdbx_seq_one_letter_code
_entity_poly.pdbx_strand_id
1 'polypeptide(L)'
;VIFGVLASLCVSLNAIYTKKVMPVVDGNIWKLSYYNNLNASVLFIPLFVILGELKSLSAFSRLTHLDFWGMMILGGVFGFAIGYVTGLQIKFTSPLTHNVSGTAKSCAQTVLAVIFSASSKTLLWWTSNMMVLGGSFAYTWVKGLEMKKVEVAPEAQNTTSQKSKEDAVV
;
A
#
# COMPACT_ATOMS: atom_id res chain seq x y z
N VAL A 1 -2.05 7.10 21.03
CA VAL A 1 -1.36 8.08 20.16
C VAL A 1 0.03 7.59 19.75
N ILE A 2 0.93 7.27 20.68
CA ILE A 2 2.32 6.84 20.37
C ILE A 2 2.39 5.65 19.40
N PHE A 3 1.66 4.56 19.66
CA PHE A 3 1.60 3.41 18.74
C PHE A 3 1.06 3.76 17.35
N GLY A 4 0.15 4.73 17.26
CA GLY A 4 -0.36 5.22 15.98
C GLY A 4 0.72 5.97 15.18
N VAL A 5 1.47 6.85 15.85
CA VAL A 5 2.60 7.56 15.23
C VAL A 5 3.68 6.59 14.75
N LEU A 6 4.04 5.61 15.60
CA LEU A 6 5.01 4.57 15.23
C LEU A 6 4.51 3.72 14.06
N ALA A 7 3.24 3.32 14.06
CA ALA A 7 2.65 2.58 12.95
C ALA A 7 2.71 3.38 11.64
N SER A 8 2.33 4.66 11.65
CA SER A 8 2.42 5.54 10.46
C SER A 8 3.86 5.71 9.97
N LEU A 9 4.83 5.80 10.89
CA LEU A 9 6.25 5.86 10.55
C LEU A 9 6.72 4.55 9.88
N CYS A 10 6.41 3.39 10.48
CA CYS A 10 6.77 2.09 9.91
C CYS A 10 6.13 1.86 8.53
N VAL A 11 4.85 2.23 8.35
CA VAL A 11 4.16 2.11 7.06
C VAL A 11 4.82 3.01 6.00
N SER A 12 5.18 4.24 6.37
CA SER A 12 5.86 5.17 5.45
C SER A 12 7.25 4.67 5.07
N LEU A 13 8.03 4.19 6.04
CA LEU A 13 9.33 3.57 5.79
C LEU A 13 9.21 2.36 4.89
N ASN A 14 8.24 1.47 5.17
CA ASN A 14 8.00 0.28 4.35
C ASN A 14 7.69 0.66 2.89
N ALA A 15 6.87 1.69 2.65
CA ALA A 15 6.58 2.16 1.30
C ALA A 15 7.81 2.73 0.58
N ILE A 16 8.65 3.50 1.30
CA ILE A 16 9.91 4.04 0.77
C ILE A 16 10.89 2.91 0.42
N TYR A 17 11.10 1.96 1.33
CA TYR A 17 12.00 0.83 1.09
C TYR A 17 11.49 -0.06 -0.05
N THR A 18 10.18 -0.34 -0.11
CA THR A 18 9.56 -1.09 -1.21
C THR A 18 9.88 -0.46 -2.56
N LYS A 19 9.75 0.86 -2.69
CA LYS A 19 10.11 1.56 -3.93
C LYS A 19 11.61 1.53 -4.19
N LYS A 20 12.44 1.67 -3.15
CA LYS A 20 13.91 1.69 -3.25
C LYS A 20 14.49 0.35 -3.68
N VAL A 21 13.96 -0.77 -3.20
CA VAL A 21 14.44 -2.13 -3.53
C VAL A 21 13.86 -2.67 -4.83
N MET A 22 12.84 -2.01 -5.38
CA MET A 22 12.16 -2.42 -6.62
C MET A 22 13.10 -2.62 -7.83
N PRO A 23 14.12 -1.76 -8.06
CA PRO A 23 15.08 -1.97 -9.15
C PRO A 23 15.98 -3.19 -8.92
N VAL A 24 16.22 -3.58 -7.66
CA VAL A 24 17.09 -4.73 -7.30
C VAL A 24 16.44 -6.07 -7.63
N VAL A 25 15.10 -6.09 -7.72
CA VAL A 25 14.31 -7.28 -8.06
C VAL A 25 13.78 -7.23 -9.50
N ASP A 26 14.46 -6.50 -10.40
CA ASP A 26 14.09 -6.34 -11.81
C ASP A 26 12.68 -5.74 -12.00
N GLY A 27 12.19 -4.96 -11.02
CA GLY A 27 10.83 -4.44 -10.99
C GLY A 27 9.75 -5.52 -10.83
N ASN A 28 10.12 -6.77 -10.51
CA ASN A 28 9.18 -7.88 -10.35
C ASN A 28 8.59 -7.91 -8.93
N ILE A 29 7.31 -7.56 -8.84
CA ILE A 29 6.57 -7.51 -7.57
C ILE A 29 6.33 -8.90 -6.99
N TRP A 30 6.21 -9.93 -7.82
CA TRP A 30 6.08 -11.32 -7.34
C TRP A 30 7.34 -11.78 -6.60
N LYS A 31 8.50 -11.48 -7.18
CA LYS A 31 9.80 -11.74 -6.54
C LYS A 31 9.94 -10.96 -5.23
N LEU A 32 9.54 -9.69 -5.22
CA LEU A 32 9.54 -8.87 -4.00
C LEU A 32 8.61 -9.41 -2.91
N SER A 33 7.38 -9.76 -3.27
CA SER A 33 6.38 -10.31 -2.36
C SER A 33 6.83 -11.65 -1.79
N TYR A 34 7.43 -12.51 -2.62
CA TYR A 34 8.00 -13.79 -2.18
C TYR A 34 9.09 -13.59 -1.12
N TYR A 35 10.11 -12.76 -1.40
CA TYR A 35 11.18 -12.50 -0.44
C TYR A 35 10.64 -11.84 0.85
N ASN A 36 9.71 -10.91 0.73
CA ASN A 36 9.12 -10.24 1.88
C ASN A 36 8.34 -11.23 2.76
N ASN A 37 7.49 -12.07 2.17
CA ASN A 37 6.69 -13.05 2.91
C ASN A 37 7.57 -14.15 3.54
N LEU A 38 8.62 -14.61 2.84
CA LEU A 38 9.56 -15.57 3.39
C LEU A 38 10.29 -15.01 4.63
N ASN A 39 10.82 -13.78 4.51
CA ASN A 39 11.46 -13.10 5.63
C ASN A 39 10.47 -12.86 6.78
N ALA A 40 9.22 -12.49 6.47
CA ALA A 40 8.18 -12.32 7.47
C ALA A 40 7.87 -13.63 8.20
N SER A 41 7.72 -14.76 7.50
CA SER A 41 7.50 -16.07 8.12
C SER A 41 8.62 -16.44 9.10
N VAL A 42 9.88 -16.19 8.72
CA VAL A 42 11.03 -16.45 9.61
C VAL A 42 11.01 -15.51 10.82
N LEU A 43 10.72 -14.22 10.63
CA LEU A 43 10.72 -13.21 11.69
C LEU A 43 9.55 -13.40 12.67
N PHE A 44 8.39 -13.87 12.19
CA PHE A 44 7.21 -14.08 13.03
C PHE A 44 7.37 -15.26 13.99
N ILE A 45 8.14 -16.30 13.66
CA ILE A 45 8.36 -17.46 14.54
C ILE A 45 8.91 -17.07 15.93
N PRO A 46 10.06 -16.38 16.05
CA PRO A 46 10.58 -15.99 17.37
C PRO A 46 9.67 -14.99 18.07
N LEU A 47 9.01 -14.08 17.32
CA LEU A 47 8.06 -13.13 17.90
C LEU A 47 6.85 -13.85 18.52
N PHE A 48 6.33 -14.89 17.86
CA PHE A 48 5.22 -15.72 18.34
C PHE A 48 5.57 -16.42 19.67
N VAL A 49 6.81 -16.88 19.80
CA VAL A 49 7.33 -17.49 21.04
C VAL A 49 7.45 -16.46 22.16
N ILE A 50 8.06 -15.31 21.90
CA ILE A 50 8.31 -14.25 22.90
C ILE A 50 6.99 -13.67 23.43
N LEU A 51 5.99 -13.51 22.57
CA LEU A 51 4.66 -12.99 22.96
C LEU A 51 3.80 -14.03 23.69
N GLY A 52 4.24 -15.30 23.78
CA GLY A 52 3.52 -16.35 24.50
C GLY A 52 2.30 -16.91 23.76
N GLU A 53 2.18 -16.64 22.46
CA GLU A 53 1.02 -17.03 21.64
C GLU A 53 0.88 -18.56 21.50
N LEU A 54 1.95 -19.33 21.69
CA LEU A 54 1.90 -20.79 21.72
C LEU A 54 0.95 -21.34 22.80
N LYS A 55 0.91 -20.69 23.97
CA LYS A 55 -0.01 -21.10 25.05
C LYS A 55 -1.46 -20.81 24.68
N SER A 56 -1.73 -19.63 24.12
CA SER A 56 -3.05 -19.28 23.59
C SER A 56 -3.51 -20.25 22.51
N LEU A 57 -2.62 -20.64 21.60
CA LEU A 57 -2.93 -21.57 20.51
C LEU A 57 -3.28 -22.97 21.05
N SER A 58 -2.54 -23.46 22.05
CA SER A 58 -2.81 -24.77 22.67
C SER A 58 -4.12 -24.81 23.45
N ALA A 59 -4.54 -23.68 24.02
CA ALA A 59 -5.81 -23.54 24.73
C ALA A 59 -7.01 -23.31 23.79
N PHE A 60 -6.74 -23.07 22.49
CA PHE A 60 -7.78 -22.74 21.53
C PHE A 60 -8.49 -24.00 21.02
N SER A 61 -9.72 -24.19 21.46
CA SER A 61 -10.52 -25.39 21.16
C SER A 61 -10.90 -25.57 19.70
N ARG A 62 -10.91 -24.49 18.89
CA ARG A 62 -11.33 -24.53 17.48
C ARG A 62 -10.18 -24.73 16.49
N LEU A 63 -8.96 -24.98 16.98
CA LEU A 63 -7.77 -25.08 16.12
C LEU A 63 -7.88 -26.22 15.08
N THR A 64 -8.62 -27.29 15.38
CA THR A 64 -8.80 -28.44 14.49
C THR A 64 -10.02 -28.32 13.57
N HIS A 65 -10.84 -27.28 13.72
CA HIS A 65 -12.07 -27.13 12.95
C HIS A 65 -11.81 -26.61 11.54
N LEU A 66 -12.51 -27.17 10.56
CA LEU A 66 -12.38 -26.76 9.16
C LEU A 66 -12.83 -25.31 8.93
N ASP A 67 -13.85 -24.83 9.64
CA ASP A 67 -14.32 -23.44 9.50
C ASP A 67 -13.24 -22.42 9.90
N PHE A 68 -12.44 -22.76 10.91
CA PHE A 68 -11.32 -21.93 11.35
C PHE A 68 -10.26 -21.85 10.24
N TRP A 69 -9.83 -22.99 9.70
CA TRP A 69 -8.86 -23.02 8.61
C TRP A 69 -9.41 -22.43 7.31
N GLY A 70 -10.70 -22.57 7.04
CA GLY A 70 -11.38 -21.92 5.92
C GLY A 70 -11.28 -20.40 6.00
N MET A 71 -11.61 -19.81 7.15
CA MET A 71 -11.46 -18.37 7.38
C MET A 71 -9.99 -17.91 7.37
N MET A 72 -9.06 -18.74 7.89
CA MET A 72 -7.63 -18.45 7.86
C MET A 72 -7.06 -18.45 6.44
N ILE A 73 -7.39 -19.45 5.62
CA ILE A 73 -6.96 -19.51 4.22
C ILE A 73 -7.56 -18.33 3.45
N LEU A 74 -8.85 -18.04 3.64
CA LEU A 74 -9.52 -16.91 3.00
C LEU A 74 -8.84 -15.58 3.37
N GLY A 75 -8.57 -15.37 4.66
CA GLY A 75 -7.83 -14.22 5.16
C GLY A 75 -6.42 -14.14 4.59
N GLY A 76 -5.72 -15.26 4.48
CA GLY A 76 -4.39 -15.35 3.86
C GLY A 76 -4.40 -14.98 2.38
N VAL A 77 -5.39 -15.46 1.61
CA VAL A 77 -5.56 -15.12 0.19
C VAL A 77 -5.80 -13.62 0.01
N PHE A 78 -6.73 -13.03 0.78
CA PHE A 78 -6.97 -11.59 0.71
C PHE A 78 -5.79 -10.77 1.22
N GLY A 79 -5.11 -11.22 2.28
CA GLY A 79 -3.91 -10.57 2.80
C GLY A 79 -2.78 -10.53 1.76
N PHE A 80 -2.53 -11.65 1.07
CA PHE A 80 -1.59 -11.71 -0.03
C PHE A 80 -2.00 -10.80 -1.19
N ALA A 81 -3.28 -10.84 -1.60
CA ALA A 81 -3.80 -10.01 -2.67
C ALA A 81 -3.67 -8.51 -2.37
N ILE A 82 -4.00 -8.09 -1.15
CA ILE A 82 -3.82 -6.70 -0.68
C ILE A 82 -2.34 -6.33 -0.73
N GLY A 83 -1.45 -7.18 -0.19
CA GLY A 83 0.00 -6.93 -0.23
C GLY A 83 0.54 -6.77 -1.66
N TYR A 84 0.06 -7.60 -2.60
CA TYR A 84 0.43 -7.51 -4.01
C TYR A 84 -0.06 -6.20 -4.65
N VAL A 85 -1.33 -5.83 -4.45
CA VAL A 85 -1.91 -4.59 -4.99
C VAL A 85 -1.25 -3.36 -4.37
N THR A 86 -0.94 -3.38 -3.08
CA THR A 86 -0.15 -2.33 -2.40
C THR A 86 1.22 -2.17 -3.05
N GLY A 87 1.92 -3.27 -3.32
CA GLY A 87 3.21 -3.26 -4.03
C GLY A 87 3.10 -2.67 -5.44
N LEU A 88 2.06 -3.04 -6.20
CA LEU A 88 1.76 -2.47 -7.51
C LEU A 88 1.48 -0.97 -7.44
N GLN A 89 0.68 -0.54 -6.46
CA GLN A 89 0.36 0.87 -6.28
C GLN A 89 1.62 1.68 -6.01
N ILE A 90 2.49 1.22 -5.11
CA ILE A 90 3.79 1.88 -4.86
C ILE A 90 4.66 1.87 -6.12
N LYS A 91 4.67 0.77 -6.89
CA LYS A 91 5.43 0.65 -8.14
C LYS A 91 5.02 1.70 -9.17
N PHE A 92 3.74 1.83 -9.45
CA PHE A 92 3.24 2.72 -10.50
C PHE A 92 3.04 4.16 -10.04
N THR A 93 3.04 4.40 -8.72
CA THR A 93 2.92 5.75 -8.16
C THR A 93 4.19 6.12 -7.38
N SER A 94 4.04 6.86 -6.28
CA SER A 94 5.11 7.20 -5.35
C SER A 94 4.76 6.70 -3.94
N PRO A 95 5.75 6.47 -3.07
CA PRO A 95 5.50 6.16 -1.65
C PRO A 95 4.57 7.19 -0.97
N LEU A 96 4.72 8.47 -1.35
CA LEU A 96 3.86 9.55 -0.86
C LEU A 96 2.40 9.37 -1.34
N THR A 97 2.21 9.13 -2.64
CA THR A 97 0.88 8.90 -3.22
C THR A 97 0.20 7.68 -2.61
N HIS A 98 0.93 6.58 -2.41
CA HIS A 98 0.41 5.40 -1.70
C HIS A 98 -0.11 5.74 -0.30
N ASN A 99 0.66 6.51 0.48
CA ASN A 99 0.24 6.90 1.82
C ASN A 99 -0.97 7.85 1.82
N VAL A 100 -1.02 8.83 0.91
CA VAL A 100 -2.18 9.72 0.76
C VAL A 100 -3.42 8.93 0.35
N SER A 101 -3.29 8.01 -0.62
CA SER A 101 -4.37 7.11 -1.01
C SER A 101 -4.82 6.18 0.12
N GLY A 102 -3.90 5.71 0.97
CA GLY A 102 -4.21 4.94 2.16
C GLY A 102 -5.09 5.72 3.14
N THR A 103 -4.73 6.97 3.43
CA THR A 103 -5.53 7.87 4.27
C THR A 103 -6.92 8.12 3.67
N ALA A 104 -6.99 8.38 2.35
CA ALA A 104 -8.26 8.58 1.66
C ALA A 104 -9.14 7.33 1.71
N LYS A 105 -8.59 6.14 1.49
CA LYS A 105 -9.29 4.85 1.59
C LYS A 105 -9.87 4.66 2.99
N SER A 106 -9.07 4.86 4.04
CA SER A 106 -9.53 4.71 5.42
C SER A 106 -10.62 5.73 5.78
N CYS A 107 -10.46 6.99 5.37
CA CYS A 107 -11.46 8.03 5.61
C CYS A 107 -12.77 7.74 4.86
N ALA A 108 -12.70 7.33 3.59
CA ALA A 108 -13.87 6.93 2.81
C ALA A 108 -14.58 5.72 3.43
N GLN A 109 -13.81 4.71 3.89
CA GLN A 109 -14.35 3.55 4.59
C GLN A 109 -15.06 3.96 5.88
N THR A 110 -14.48 4.87 6.66
CA THR A 110 -15.10 5.41 7.88
C THR A 110 -16.41 6.15 7.61
N VAL A 111 -16.44 7.00 6.58
CA VAL A 111 -17.67 7.71 6.17
C VAL A 111 -18.75 6.73 5.71
N LEU A 112 -18.40 5.77 4.85
CA LEU A 112 -19.33 4.76 4.37
C LEU A 112 -19.90 3.91 5.50
N ALA A 113 -19.06 3.51 6.46
CA ALA A 113 -19.51 2.75 7.63
C ALA A 113 -20.52 3.54 8.49
N VAL A 114 -20.30 4.84 8.70
CA VAL A 114 -21.22 5.68 9.46
C VAL A 114 -22.57 5.84 8.74
N ILE A 115 -22.55 6.01 7.42
CA ILE A 115 -23.76 6.07 6.60
C ILE A 115 -24.53 4.75 6.67
N PHE A 116 -23.84 3.62 6.48
CA PHE A 116 -24.45 2.29 6.51
C PHE A 116 -25.02 1.94 7.90
N SER A 117 -24.30 2.28 8.97
CA SER A 117 -24.76 2.06 10.35
C SER A 117 -25.77 3.09 10.83
N ALA A 118 -26.20 4.04 9.99
CA ALA A 118 -27.12 5.14 10.33
C ALA A 118 -26.73 5.88 11.63
N SER A 119 -25.42 6.04 11.88
CA SER A 119 -24.92 6.61 13.12
C SER A 119 -24.84 8.14 13.02
N SER A 120 -25.46 8.84 13.97
CA SER A 120 -25.36 10.30 14.05
C SER A 120 -23.98 10.74 14.51
N LYS A 121 -23.36 11.67 13.77
CA LYS A 121 -22.06 12.27 14.09
C LYS A 121 -22.16 13.79 14.12
N THR A 122 -21.25 14.43 14.86
CA THR A 122 -21.20 15.89 14.98
C THR A 122 -20.81 16.54 13.64
N LEU A 123 -21.20 17.80 13.44
CA LEU A 123 -20.81 18.56 12.24
C LEU A 123 -19.28 18.65 12.09
N LEU A 124 -18.56 18.80 13.20
CA LEU A 124 -17.09 18.84 13.20
C LEU A 124 -16.45 17.55 12.68
N TRP A 125 -17.08 16.40 12.97
CA TRP A 125 -16.62 15.12 12.46
C TRP A 125 -16.79 15.05 10.94
N TRP A 126 -17.93 15.53 10.41
CA TRP A 126 -18.19 15.58 8.98
C TRP A 126 -17.22 16.51 8.26
N THR A 127 -17.04 17.73 8.75
CA THR A 127 -16.12 18.70 8.12
C THR A 127 -14.67 18.21 8.13
N SER A 128 -14.23 17.56 9.21
CA SER A 128 -12.89 16.94 9.28
C SER A 128 -12.69 15.84 8.23
N ASN A 129 -13.63 14.91 8.10
CA ASN A 129 -13.55 13.85 7.08
C ASN A 129 -13.62 14.43 5.66
N MET A 130 -14.49 15.41 5.42
CA MET A 130 -14.58 16.07 4.11
C MET A 130 -13.30 16.83 3.75
N MET A 131 -12.66 17.47 4.72
CA MET A 131 -11.36 18.13 4.52
C MET A 131 -10.27 17.13 4.13
N VAL A 132 -10.20 15.98 4.80
CA VAL A 132 -9.21 14.93 4.48
C VAL A 132 -9.45 14.34 3.09
N LEU A 133 -10.70 14.04 2.74
CA LEU A 133 -11.05 13.53 1.41
C LEU A 133 -10.78 14.56 0.31
N GLY A 134 -11.20 15.81 0.53
CA GLY A 134 -10.98 16.91 -0.41
C GLY A 134 -9.50 17.20 -0.62
N GLY A 135 -8.70 17.25 0.44
CA GLY A 135 -7.25 17.43 0.36
C GLY A 135 -6.56 16.27 -0.39
N SER A 136 -6.96 15.03 -0.11
CA SER A 136 -6.43 13.86 -0.79
C SER A 136 -6.79 13.83 -2.28
N PHE A 137 -8.02 14.26 -2.62
CA PHE A 137 -8.48 14.40 -4.00
C PHE A 137 -7.68 15.48 -4.75
N ALA A 138 -7.55 16.68 -4.15
CA ALA A 138 -6.80 17.78 -4.74
C ALA A 138 -5.33 17.42 -4.99
N TYR A 139 -4.68 16.76 -4.03
CA TYR A 139 -3.33 16.24 -4.20
C TYR A 139 -3.23 15.25 -5.38
N THR A 140 -4.15 14.28 -5.43
CA THR A 140 -4.15 13.25 -6.48
C THR A 140 -4.39 13.85 -7.86
N TRP A 141 -5.26 14.86 -7.95
CA TRP A 141 -5.53 15.59 -9.18
C TRP A 141 -4.27 16.27 -9.73
N VAL A 142 -3.58 17.06 -8.89
CA VAL A 142 -2.33 17.74 -9.28
C VAL A 142 -1.26 16.72 -9.68
N LYS A 143 -1.07 15.67 -8.87
CA LYS A 143 -0.07 14.65 -9.15
C LYS A 143 -0.37 13.89 -10.44
N GLY A 144 -1.63 13.62 -10.74
CA GLY A 144 -2.06 13.00 -12.00
C GLY A 144 -1.69 13.85 -13.22
N LEU A 145 -1.88 15.17 -13.14
CA LEU A 145 -1.47 16.10 -14.20
C LEU A 145 0.06 16.13 -14.38
N GLU A 146 0.82 16.11 -13.29
CA GLU A 146 2.28 16.05 -13.35
C GLU A 146 2.78 14.76 -14.01
N MET A 147 2.19 13.61 -13.66
CA MET A 147 2.56 12.31 -14.25
C MET A 147 2.29 12.28 -15.75
N LYS A 148 1.14 12.81 -16.20
CA LYS A 148 0.81 12.91 -17.63
C LYS A 148 1.79 13.81 -18.40
N LYS A 149 2.26 14.90 -17.78
CA LYS A 149 3.26 15.80 -18.41
C LYS A 149 4.62 15.10 -18.58
N VAL A 150 5.00 14.27 -17.61
CA VAL A 150 6.27 13.52 -17.63
C VAL A 150 6.25 12.38 -18.66
N GLU A 151 5.10 11.74 -18.92
CA GLU A 151 4.96 10.72 -19.98
C GLU A 151 5.06 11.29 -21.40
N VAL A 152 4.72 12.55 -21.62
CA VAL A 152 4.76 13.20 -22.96
C VAL A 152 6.17 13.71 -23.31
N ALA A 153 6.99 14.03 -22.31
CA ALA A 153 8.35 14.54 -22.50
C ALA A 153 9.43 13.54 -23.01
N PRO A 154 9.37 12.20 -22.82
CA PRO A 154 10.48 11.30 -23.18
C PRO A 154 10.51 10.96 -24.68
N GLU A 155 9.37 11.02 -25.37
CA GLU A 155 9.29 10.67 -26.81
C GLU A 155 9.71 11.84 -27.74
N ALA A 156 9.58 13.09 -27.29
CA ALA A 156 9.95 14.25 -28.11
C ALA A 156 11.47 14.50 -28.17
N GLN A 157 12.23 14.05 -27.15
CA GLN A 157 13.68 14.29 -27.09
C GLN A 157 14.52 13.19 -27.77
N ASN A 158 14.04 11.94 -27.81
CA ASN A 158 14.77 10.87 -28.49
C ASN A 158 14.69 10.96 -30.03
N THR A 159 13.54 11.40 -30.57
CA THR A 159 13.34 11.53 -32.03
C THR A 159 14.15 12.69 -32.62
N THR A 160 14.34 13.77 -31.86
CA THR A 160 15.10 14.95 -32.33
C THR A 160 16.62 14.72 -32.30
N SER A 161 17.12 13.94 -31.32
CA SER A 161 18.56 13.64 -31.20
C SER A 161 19.03 12.54 -32.16
N GLN A 162 18.14 11.64 -32.61
CA GLN A 162 18.45 10.67 -33.66
C GLN A 162 18.46 11.30 -35.06
N LYS A 163 17.45 12.12 -35.40
CA LYS A 163 17.39 12.81 -36.70
C LYS A 163 18.58 13.75 -36.93
N SER A 164 19.00 14.50 -35.91
CA SER A 164 20.17 15.38 -35.99
C SER A 164 21.51 14.66 -36.15
N LYS A 165 21.60 13.36 -35.82
CA LYS A 165 22.81 12.55 -36.02
C LYS A 165 22.82 11.86 -37.38
N GLU A 166 21.66 11.51 -37.92
CA GLU A 166 21.51 10.95 -39.26
C GLU A 166 21.79 12.02 -40.34
N ASP A 167 21.28 13.25 -40.15
CA ASP A 167 21.50 14.38 -41.07
C ASP A 167 22.94 14.95 -41.02
N ALA A 168 23.75 14.57 -40.04
CA ALA A 168 25.16 14.99 -39.93
C ALA A 168 26.15 13.95 -40.51
N VAL A 169 25.65 12.79 -40.95
CA VAL A 169 26.43 11.67 -41.48
C VAL A 169 26.20 11.46 -42.99
N VAL A 170 25.28 12.22 -43.60
CA VAL A 170 25.04 12.30 -45.05
C VAL A 170 25.64 13.59 -45.60
#